data_AF-A0A259NLR5-F1
#
_entry.id   AF-A0A259NLR5-F1
#
_cell.length_a   1.000
_cell.length_b   1.000
_cell.length_c   1.000
_cell.angle_alpha   90.00
_cell.angle_beta   90.00
_cell.angle_gamma   90.00
#
_symmetry.space_group_name_H-M   'P 1'
#
loop_
_entity.id
_entity.type
_entity.pdbx_description
1 polymer ?
#
loop_
_entity_poly.entity_id
_entity_poly.type
_entity_poly.pdbx_seq_one_letter_code
_entity_poly.pdbx_strand_id
1 'polypeptide(L)'
;NGQVSIVETKGNKDCHVILRGGKEPNYEAQYVQTACSELDAAKLPASLMVDLSHANSSKKHERQIVVAENVAEQIESGSRQIFGVMIESHLNDGAQKFSPGKDDPTKLEYGKSITDACINWEDSVNVLQRLALAVKNRRKSKK
;
A
#
# COMPACT_ATOMS: atom_id res chain seq x y z
N ASN A 1 -0.46 -34.31 4.55
CA ASN A 1 -1.14 -34.97 3.39
C ASN A 1 -2.57 -34.44 3.18
N GLY A 2 -2.87 -33.18 3.53
CA GLY A 2 -4.23 -32.61 3.39
C GLY A 2 -5.26 -33.11 4.41
N GLN A 3 -4.86 -33.93 5.38
CA GLN A 3 -5.73 -34.37 6.46
C GLN A 3 -5.80 -33.34 7.58
N VAL A 4 -6.94 -33.31 8.28
CA VAL A 4 -7.13 -32.48 9.46
C VAL A 4 -6.15 -32.89 10.55
N SER A 5 -5.59 -31.92 11.24
CA SER A 5 -4.64 -32.16 12.33
C SER A 5 -4.71 -31.03 13.34
N ILE A 6 -4.33 -31.33 14.58
CA ILE A 6 -4.15 -30.31 15.62
C ILE A 6 -2.76 -29.69 15.42
N VAL A 7 -2.72 -28.36 15.35
CA VAL A 7 -1.49 -27.60 15.15
C VAL A 7 -1.36 -26.56 16.25
N GLU A 8 -0.20 -26.53 16.89
CA GLU A 8 0.22 -25.48 17.81
C GLU A 8 1.23 -24.57 17.09
N THR A 9 1.06 -23.26 17.20
CA THR A 9 1.95 -22.28 16.58
C THR A 9 2.74 -21.51 17.64
N LYS A 10 3.92 -21.02 17.28
CA LYS A 10 4.78 -20.24 18.18
C LYS A 10 4.39 -18.76 18.28
N GLY A 11 3.34 -18.34 17.55
CA GLY A 11 3.04 -16.93 17.29
C GLY A 11 4.01 -16.28 16.29
N ASN A 12 3.55 -15.23 15.61
CA ASN A 12 4.36 -14.40 14.73
C ASN A 12 4.53 -13.02 15.35
N LYS A 13 5.78 -12.61 15.63
CA LYS A 13 6.10 -11.31 16.22
C LYS A 13 6.26 -10.20 15.18
N ASP A 14 6.36 -10.56 13.90
CA ASP A 14 6.63 -9.64 12.79
C ASP A 14 5.33 -9.19 12.10
N CYS A 15 4.25 -9.09 12.88
CA CYS A 15 2.97 -8.53 12.44
C CYS A 15 2.98 -7.01 12.53
N HIS A 16 2.22 -6.36 11.65
CA HIS A 16 2.10 -4.90 11.60
C HIS A 16 0.72 -4.47 11.11
N VAL A 17 0.41 -3.20 11.32
CA VAL A 17 -0.82 -2.56 10.83
C VAL A 17 -0.61 -2.04 9.40
N ILE A 18 -1.65 -2.15 8.59
CA ILE A 18 -1.76 -1.53 7.28
C ILE A 18 -2.91 -0.51 7.31
N LEU A 19 -2.62 0.77 7.07
CA LEU A 19 -3.63 1.80 6.84
C LEU A 19 -4.06 1.74 5.39
N ARG A 20 -5.29 1.28 5.14
CA ARG A 20 -5.86 1.07 3.79
C ARG A 20 -7.15 1.83 3.51
N GLY A 21 -7.43 2.83 4.33
CA GLY A 21 -8.69 3.57 4.37
C GLY A 21 -9.84 2.78 4.99
N GLY A 22 -11.03 3.38 4.98
CA GLY A 22 -12.28 2.77 5.42
C GLY A 22 -13.45 3.45 4.71
N LYS A 23 -14.33 4.11 5.47
CA LYS A 23 -15.33 5.02 4.87
C LYS A 23 -14.65 6.23 4.20
N GLU A 24 -13.58 6.72 4.83
CA GLU A 24 -12.72 7.79 4.33
C GLU A 24 -11.27 7.28 4.20
N PRO A 25 -10.43 7.92 3.37
CA PRO A 25 -8.98 7.69 3.37
C PRO A 25 -8.35 7.97 4.73
N ASN A 26 -7.26 7.26 5.06
CA ASN A 26 -6.54 7.39 6.32
C ASN A 26 -5.01 7.38 6.18
N TYR A 27 -4.48 7.93 5.09
CA TYR A 27 -3.04 8.00 4.81
C TYR A 27 -2.36 9.29 5.28
N GLU A 28 -3.12 10.35 5.54
CA GLU A 28 -2.57 11.65 5.94
C GLU A 28 -1.90 11.58 7.32
N ALA A 29 -0.97 12.50 7.58
CA ALA A 29 -0.13 12.52 8.79
C ALA A 29 -0.93 12.41 10.10
N GLN A 30 -2.10 13.04 10.18
CA GLN A 30 -2.97 12.95 11.35
C GLN A 30 -3.40 11.51 11.66
N TYR A 31 -3.79 10.75 10.64
CA TYR A 31 -4.23 9.36 10.80
C TYR A 31 -3.06 8.44 11.14
N VAL A 32 -1.91 8.66 10.52
CA VAL A 32 -0.67 7.93 10.82
C VAL A 32 -0.26 8.15 12.28
N GLN A 33 -0.33 9.40 12.76
CA GLN A 33 0.00 9.76 14.13
C GLN A 33 -0.98 9.14 15.14
N THR A 34 -2.28 9.20 14.86
CA THR A 34 -3.31 8.56 15.70
C THR A 34 -3.06 7.05 15.79
N ALA A 35 -2.90 6.37 14.65
CA ALA A 35 -2.67 4.92 14.63
C ALA A 35 -1.37 4.53 15.35
N CYS A 36 -0.29 5.29 15.18
CA CYS A 36 0.96 5.03 15.89
C CYS A 36 0.86 5.29 17.40
N SER A 37 0.03 6.24 17.83
CA SER A 37 -0.23 6.48 19.25
C SER A 37 -1.01 5.32 19.88
N GLU A 38 -1.98 4.74 19.15
CA GLU A 38 -2.70 3.55 19.59
C GLU A 38 -1.79 2.31 19.66
N LEU A 39 -0.89 2.14 18.69
CA LEU A 39 0.12 1.08 18.70
C LEU A 39 1.03 1.19 19.93
N ASP A 40 1.53 2.40 20.23
CA ASP A 40 2.37 2.65 21.40
C ASP A 40 1.62 2.38 22.71
N ALA A 41 0.37 2.84 22.83
CA ALA A 41 -0.48 2.54 23.99
C ALA A 41 -0.72 1.03 24.18
N ALA A 42 -0.76 0.27 23.09
CA ALA A 42 -0.84 -1.19 23.10
C ALA A 42 0.52 -1.89 23.31
N LYS A 43 1.61 -1.15 23.51
CA LYS A 43 3.00 -1.65 23.63
C LYS A 43 3.49 -2.40 22.40
N LEU A 44 3.04 -1.98 21.22
CA LEU A 44 3.46 -2.49 19.91
C LEU A 44 4.37 -1.47 19.21
N PRO A 45 5.19 -1.89 18.23
CA PRO A 45 5.99 -0.97 17.44
C PRO A 45 5.12 0.11 16.79
N ALA A 46 5.39 1.39 17.09
CA ALA A 46 4.67 2.55 16.58
C ALA A 46 5.09 2.90 15.13
N SER A 47 5.02 1.91 14.25
CA SER A 47 5.29 2.04 12.82
C SER A 47 4.36 1.13 12.01
N LEU A 48 3.92 1.61 10.87
CA LEU A 48 2.91 0.96 10.04
C LEU A 48 3.23 1.05 8.54
N MET A 49 2.48 0.28 7.76
CA MET A 49 2.46 0.36 6.30
C MET A 49 1.24 1.17 5.83
N VAL A 50 1.38 1.93 4.76
CA VAL A 50 0.25 2.62 4.10
C VAL A 50 -0.04 1.97 2.76
N ASP A 51 -1.26 1.50 2.57
CA ASP A 51 -1.77 1.08 1.26
C ASP A 51 -2.22 2.30 0.47
N LEU A 52 -1.66 2.50 -0.72
CA LEU A 52 -1.96 3.67 -1.54
C LEU A 52 -3.26 3.49 -2.36
N SER A 53 -3.76 2.26 -2.48
CA SER A 53 -4.94 1.88 -3.28
C SER A 53 -6.22 1.82 -2.43
N HIS A 54 -7.17 0.96 -2.80
CA HIS A 54 -8.40 0.65 -2.09
C HIS A 54 -9.16 1.91 -1.60
N ALA A 55 -9.47 2.00 -0.31
CA ALA A 55 -10.22 3.12 0.22
C ALA A 55 -9.36 4.39 0.34
N ASN A 56 -8.03 4.26 0.42
CA ASN A 56 -7.12 5.41 0.38
C ASN A 56 -7.10 6.09 -1.00
N SER A 57 -7.25 5.32 -2.08
CA SER A 57 -7.43 5.85 -3.43
C SER A 57 -8.90 6.18 -3.76
N SER A 58 -9.84 5.99 -2.83
CA SER A 58 -11.28 6.08 -3.10
C SER A 58 -11.72 5.20 -4.28
N LYS A 59 -11.05 4.04 -4.45
CA LYS A 59 -11.19 3.11 -5.59
C LYS A 59 -10.89 3.71 -6.96
N LYS A 60 -10.08 4.77 -6.99
CA LYS A 60 -9.61 5.44 -8.21
C LYS A 60 -8.10 5.24 -8.31
N HIS A 61 -7.67 4.27 -9.10
CA HIS A 61 -6.27 3.87 -9.22
C HIS A 61 -5.30 5.04 -9.46
N GLU A 62 -5.70 6.05 -10.23
CA GLU A 62 -4.93 7.27 -10.49
C GLU A 62 -4.63 8.07 -9.20
N ARG A 63 -5.48 7.96 -8.18
CA ARG A 63 -5.26 8.63 -6.89
C ARG A 63 -4.13 7.99 -6.08
N GLN A 64 -3.66 6.79 -6.42
CA GLN A 64 -2.48 6.21 -5.78
C GLN A 64 -1.26 7.15 -5.85
N ILE A 65 -1.15 7.95 -6.92
CA ILE A 65 -0.08 8.95 -7.10
C ILE A 65 -0.22 10.08 -6.07
N VAL A 66 -1.44 10.54 -5.80
CA VAL A 66 -1.73 11.58 -4.80
C VAL A 66 -1.42 11.06 -3.39
N VAL A 67 -1.81 9.82 -3.11
CA VAL A 67 -1.50 9.17 -1.83
C VAL A 67 0.02 8.99 -1.66
N ALA A 68 0.71 8.57 -2.73
CA ALA A 68 2.17 8.44 -2.75
C ALA A 68 2.88 9.75 -2.44
N GLU A 69 2.42 10.86 -3.04
CA GLU A 69 3.01 12.19 -2.81
C GLU A 69 2.88 12.59 -1.33
N ASN A 70 1.69 12.43 -0.74
CA ASN A 70 1.49 12.75 0.68
C ASN A 70 2.35 11.88 1.60
N VAL A 71 2.46 10.57 1.33
CA VAL A 71 3.36 9.69 2.09
C VAL A 71 4.83 10.09 1.90
N ALA A 72 5.22 10.49 0.70
CA ALA A 72 6.57 10.95 0.41
C ALA A 72 6.92 12.23 1.19
N GLU A 73 6.00 13.20 1.27
CA GLU A 73 6.13 14.42 2.09
C GLU A 73 6.30 14.10 3.59
N GLN A 74 5.54 13.15 4.12
CA GLN A 74 5.69 12.71 5.50
C GLN A 74 7.06 12.06 5.75
N ILE A 75 7.53 11.23 4.82
CA ILE A 75 8.84 10.60 4.92
C ILE A 75 9.93 11.68 4.87
N GLU A 76 9.91 12.56 3.89
CA GLU A 76 10.99 13.54 3.69
C GLU A 76 11.05 14.61 4.77
N SER A 77 9.91 14.96 5.39
CA SER A 77 9.85 15.83 6.57
C SER A 77 10.42 15.20 7.85
N GLY A 78 10.78 13.91 7.82
CA GLY A 78 11.49 13.26 8.91
C GLY A 78 10.76 12.07 9.53
N SER A 79 9.50 11.81 9.17
CA SER A 79 8.71 10.75 9.80
C SER A 79 9.38 9.38 9.69
N ARG A 80 9.34 8.65 10.79
CA ARG A 80 9.79 7.25 10.91
C ARG A 80 8.63 6.28 11.18
N GLN A 81 7.41 6.79 11.24
CA GLN A 81 6.19 6.02 11.53
C GLN A 81 5.72 5.19 10.33
N ILE A 82 6.07 5.59 9.10
CA ILE A 82 5.78 4.82 7.89
C ILE A 82 7.02 4.01 7.52
N PHE A 83 6.96 2.68 7.66
CA PHE A 83 8.06 1.79 7.30
C PHE A 83 7.94 1.23 5.87
N GLY A 84 6.73 1.20 5.31
CA GLY A 84 6.47 0.63 3.99
C GLY A 84 5.20 1.18 3.34
N VAL A 85 5.06 0.90 2.05
CA VAL A 85 3.85 1.20 1.27
C VAL A 85 3.41 -0.02 0.47
N MET A 86 2.11 -0.11 0.15
CA MET A 86 1.55 -1.07 -0.80
C MET A 86 0.96 -0.32 -2.00
N ILE A 87 1.24 -0.80 -3.22
CA ILE A 87 0.86 -0.16 -4.48
C ILE A 87 0.27 -1.22 -5.39
N GLU A 88 -0.86 -0.93 -6.03
CA GLU A 88 -1.45 -1.77 -7.08
C GLU A 88 -1.06 -1.21 -8.46
N SER A 89 -0.14 -1.93 -9.10
CA SER A 89 0.55 -1.53 -10.33
C SER A 89 0.52 -2.68 -11.32
N HIS A 90 0.38 -2.36 -12.61
CA HIS A 90 0.47 -3.31 -13.69
C HIS A 90 1.12 -2.66 -14.92
N LEU A 91 1.40 -3.44 -15.97
CA LEU A 91 1.96 -2.92 -17.22
C LEU A 91 1.05 -1.85 -17.85
N ASN A 92 -0.25 -2.13 -17.93
CA ASN A 92 -1.29 -1.23 -18.44
C ASN A 92 -2.21 -0.80 -17.29
N ASP A 93 -2.76 0.41 -17.40
CA ASP A 93 -3.64 1.01 -16.40
C ASP A 93 -5.04 0.37 -16.35
N GLY A 94 -5.74 0.65 -15.25
CA GLY A 94 -7.12 0.28 -15.08
C GLY A 94 -7.32 -1.21 -14.78
N ALA A 95 -8.51 -1.69 -15.13
CA ALA A 95 -8.91 -3.09 -15.01
C ALA A 95 -9.79 -3.51 -16.18
N GLN A 96 -9.89 -4.81 -16.40
CA GLN A 96 -10.77 -5.46 -17.36
C GLN A 96 -11.64 -6.50 -16.66
N LYS A 97 -12.83 -6.77 -17.20
CA LYS A 97 -13.75 -7.76 -16.61
C LYS A 97 -13.36 -9.17 -17.06
N PHE A 98 -13.36 -10.10 -16.11
CA PHE A 98 -13.20 -11.53 -16.39
C PHE A 98 -14.00 -12.37 -15.39
N SER A 99 -14.81 -13.28 -15.90
CA SER A 99 -15.58 -14.26 -15.14
C SER A 99 -15.10 -15.67 -15.50
N PRO A 100 -14.39 -16.36 -14.58
CA PRO A 100 -13.94 -17.73 -14.81
C PRO A 100 -15.08 -18.66 -15.27
N GLY A 101 -14.85 -19.42 -16.33
CA GLY A 101 -15.83 -20.34 -16.90
C GLY A 101 -16.91 -19.70 -17.79
N LYS A 102 -16.91 -18.37 -17.95
CA LYS A 102 -17.78 -17.65 -18.89
C LYS A 102 -16.99 -16.95 -19.99
N ASP A 103 -15.92 -16.25 -19.59
CA ASP A 103 -15.11 -15.46 -20.52
C ASP A 103 -13.93 -16.27 -21.05
N ASP A 104 -13.54 -15.98 -22.29
CA ASP A 104 -12.40 -16.61 -22.96
C ASP A 104 -11.10 -15.89 -22.53
N PRO A 105 -10.18 -16.58 -21.82
CA PRO A 105 -8.95 -15.96 -21.34
C PRO A 105 -8.01 -15.51 -22.47
N THR A 106 -8.16 -16.04 -23.69
CA THR A 106 -7.33 -15.64 -24.84
C THR A 106 -7.66 -14.23 -25.35
N LYS A 107 -8.78 -13.66 -24.91
CA LYS A 107 -9.24 -12.31 -25.28
C LYS A 107 -8.84 -11.24 -24.28
N LEU A 108 -8.15 -11.59 -23.19
CA LEU A 108 -7.71 -10.62 -22.20
C LEU A 108 -6.65 -9.69 -22.80
N GLU A 109 -6.81 -8.40 -22.53
CA GLU A 109 -5.77 -7.42 -22.79
C GLU A 109 -4.54 -7.81 -21.98
N TYR A 110 -3.42 -8.01 -22.67
CA TYR A 110 -2.15 -8.34 -22.02
C TYR A 110 -1.80 -7.26 -21.00
N GLY A 111 -1.32 -7.66 -19.82
CA GLY A 111 -0.77 -6.71 -18.88
C GLY A 111 -1.78 -5.79 -18.22
N LYS A 112 -3.07 -6.15 -18.14
CA LYS A 112 -4.11 -5.36 -17.48
C LYS A 112 -4.85 -6.19 -16.42
N SER A 113 -5.04 -5.62 -15.24
CA SER A 113 -5.66 -6.31 -14.09
C SER A 113 -7.06 -6.82 -14.41
N ILE A 114 -7.41 -8.01 -13.92
CA ILE A 114 -8.78 -8.56 -13.97
C ILE A 114 -9.59 -8.33 -12.69
N THR A 115 -8.99 -7.66 -11.70
CA THR A 115 -9.58 -7.38 -10.39
C THR A 115 -9.67 -5.86 -10.18
N ASP A 116 -8.95 -5.32 -9.20
CA ASP A 116 -8.91 -3.90 -8.93
C ASP A 116 -8.03 -3.18 -9.96
N ALA A 117 -8.38 -1.92 -10.24
CA ALA A 117 -7.67 -1.11 -11.21
C ALA A 117 -6.27 -0.75 -10.71
N CYS A 118 -5.27 -0.86 -11.59
CA CYS A 118 -3.87 -0.57 -11.26
C CYS A 118 -3.38 0.69 -11.97
N ILE A 119 -2.36 1.36 -11.43
CA ILE A 119 -1.57 2.33 -12.21
C ILE A 119 -0.72 1.60 -13.26
N ASN A 120 -0.41 2.27 -14.36
CA ASN A 120 0.47 1.72 -15.40
C ASN A 120 1.95 1.69 -14.97
N TRP A 121 2.78 1.17 -15.86
CA TRP A 121 4.22 1.05 -15.63
C TRP A 121 4.90 2.42 -15.44
N GLU A 122 4.57 3.42 -16.26
CA GLU A 122 5.17 4.74 -16.20
C GLU A 122 4.91 5.41 -14.85
N ASP A 123 3.67 5.38 -14.37
CA ASP A 123 3.30 5.91 -13.06
C ASP A 123 3.94 5.12 -11.92
N SER A 124 4.13 3.81 -12.09
CA SER A 124 4.83 2.98 -11.13
C SER A 124 6.28 3.41 -10.95
N VAL A 125 6.98 3.67 -12.07
CA VAL A 125 8.35 4.20 -12.05
C VAL A 125 8.38 5.57 -11.37
N ASN A 126 7.44 6.47 -11.70
CA ASN A 126 7.36 7.79 -11.12
C ASN A 126 7.14 7.75 -9.60
N VAL A 127 6.20 6.93 -9.13
CA VAL A 127 5.90 6.74 -7.70
C VAL A 127 7.12 6.19 -6.96
N LEU A 128 7.78 5.16 -7.51
CA LEU A 128 8.98 4.58 -6.90
C LEU A 128 10.14 5.58 -6.82
N GLN A 129 10.36 6.37 -7.88
CA GLN A 129 11.38 7.42 -7.88
C GLN A 129 11.07 8.52 -6.86
N ARG A 130 9.81 8.95 -6.75
CA ARG A 130 9.38 9.95 -5.77
C ARG A 130 9.59 9.48 -4.33
N LEU A 131 9.20 8.25 -4.01
CA LEU A 131 9.40 7.65 -2.70
C LEU A 131 10.90 7.45 -2.39
N ALA A 132 11.69 7.03 -3.37
CA ALA A 132 13.14 6.91 -3.21
C ALA A 132 13.80 8.26 -2.91
N LEU A 133 13.37 9.34 -3.57
CA LEU A 133 13.82 10.70 -3.30
C LEU A 133 13.47 11.12 -1.87
N ALA A 134 12.24 10.87 -1.41
CA ALA A 134 11.82 11.18 -0.04
C ALA A 134 12.68 10.46 1.00
N VAL A 135 12.93 9.16 0.81
CA VAL A 135 13.80 8.38 1.69
C VAL A 135 15.23 8.93 1.69
N LYS A 136 15.77 9.33 0.53
CA LYS A 136 17.10 9.93 0.40
C LYS A 136 17.19 11.26 1.14
N ASN A 137 16.18 12.13 1.00
CA ASN A 137 16.10 13.42 1.68
C ASN A 137 16.04 13.25 3.20
N ARG A 138 15.18 12.35 3.68
CA ARG A 138 15.07 11.97 5.10
C ARG A 138 16.36 11.43 5.71
N ARG A 139 17.20 10.76 4.90
CA ARG A 139 18.52 10.25 5.34
C ARG A 139 19.56 11.37 5.41
N LYS A 140 19.47 12.39 4.56
CA LYS A 140 20.38 13.54 4.55
C LYS A 140 20.13 14.51 5.70
N SER A 141 18.88 14.68 6.14
CA SER A 141 18.51 15.55 7.27
C SER A 141 18.97 15.06 8.64
N LYS A 142 19.62 13.88 8.72
CA LYS A 142 20.24 13.32 9.93
C LYS A 142 21.64 13.89 10.25
N LYS A 143 22.03 15.03 9.66
CA LYS A 143 23.27 15.73 10.03
C LYS A 143 23.08 16.57 11.27
#